data_AF-A0AB74E4B6-F1
#
_entry.id   AF-A0AB74E4B6-F1
#
_cell.length_a   1.000
_cell.length_b   1.000
_cell.length_c   1.000
_cell.angle_alpha   90.00
_cell.angle_beta   90.00
_cell.angle_gamma   90.00
#
_symmetry.space_group_name_H-M   'P 1'
#
loop_
_entity.id
_entity.type
_entity.pdbx_description
1 polymer ?
#
loop_
_entity_poly.entity_id
_entity_poly.type
_entity_poly.pdbx_seq_one_letter_code
_entity_poly.pdbx_strand_id
1 'polypeptide(L)'
;APLIKAHKAGLNLTTNQLESHYLAGGNVDRVVDANIAAQRADINLPFERGAAIDLAGRYVLEAVQMSVNPKVIETPFITGVAMNGIEVKAKARITVRANISRLVGCAGEETIIARVGEGIVSTIGSSEHHTV
;
A
#
# COMPACT_ATOMS: atom_id res chain seq x y z
N ALA A 1 6.03 21.17 13.54
CA ALA A 1 5.99 20.97 15.01
C ALA A 1 5.16 19.72 15.32
N PRO A 2 5.79 18.54 15.25
CA PRO A 2 5.09 17.26 15.36
C PRO A 2 4.40 17.04 16.71
N LEU A 3 5.03 17.46 17.82
CA LEU A 3 4.46 17.29 19.17
C LEU A 3 3.15 18.07 19.37
N ILE A 4 3.06 19.29 18.81
CA ILE A 4 1.83 20.11 18.91
C ILE A 4 0.69 19.42 18.15
N LYS A 5 0.96 18.91 16.94
CA LYS A 5 -0.03 18.18 16.13
C LYS A 5 -0.52 16.93 16.86
N ALA A 6 0.40 16.14 17.42
CA ALA A 6 0.07 14.93 18.16
C ALA A 6 -0.81 15.23 19.38
N HIS A 7 -0.42 16.19 20.21
CA HIS A 7 -1.19 16.56 21.40
C HIS A 7 -2.59 17.11 21.05
N LYS A 8 -2.70 17.94 20.01
CA LYS A 8 -4.00 18.46 19.52
C LYS A 8 -4.89 17.37 18.92
N ALA A 9 -4.32 16.28 18.44
CA ALA A 9 -5.06 15.12 17.96
C ALA A 9 -5.45 14.13 19.07
N GLY A 10 -5.02 14.36 20.31
CA GLY A 10 -5.27 13.42 21.42
C GLY A 10 -4.32 12.22 21.43
N LEU A 11 -3.17 12.32 20.74
CA LEU A 11 -2.09 11.33 20.81
C LEU A 11 -1.16 11.65 21.97
N ASN A 12 -0.96 10.66 22.85
CA ASN A 12 -0.03 10.74 23.98
C ASN A 12 1.39 10.36 23.55
N LEU A 13 2.01 11.19 22.70
CA LEU A 13 3.41 11.00 22.28
C LEU A 13 4.36 11.79 23.17
N THR A 14 5.48 11.17 23.52
CA THR A 14 6.55 11.79 24.30
C THR A 14 7.60 12.43 23.39
N THR A 15 8.29 13.46 23.88
CA THR A 15 9.45 14.05 23.18
C THR A 15 10.51 13.00 22.88
N ASN A 16 10.78 12.10 23.83
CA ASN A 16 11.77 11.03 23.68
C ASN A 16 11.46 10.10 22.50
N GLN A 17 10.20 9.74 22.26
CA GLN A 17 9.81 8.92 21.11
C GLN A 17 10.08 9.64 19.78
N LEU A 18 9.74 10.92 19.71
CA LEU A 18 9.95 11.73 18.51
C LEU A 18 11.45 11.93 18.23
N GLU A 19 12.22 12.26 19.27
CA GLU A 19 13.69 12.41 19.18
C GLU A 19 14.36 11.10 18.80
N SER A 20 13.96 9.97 19.40
CA SER A 20 14.52 8.66 19.08
C SER A 20 14.31 8.30 17.61
N HIS A 21 13.10 8.57 17.07
CA HIS A 21 12.81 8.32 15.66
C HIS A 21 13.61 9.25 14.73
N TYR A 22 13.75 10.52 15.11
CA TYR A 22 14.57 11.49 14.37
C TYR A 22 16.05 11.07 14.33
N LEU A 23 16.61 10.66 15.47
CA LEU A 23 17.99 10.18 15.59
C LEU A 23 18.23 8.88 14.83
N ALA A 24 17.21 8.03 14.68
CA ALA A 24 17.25 6.85 13.83
C ALA A 24 17.21 7.17 12.32
N GLY A 25 17.13 8.45 11.94
CA GLY A 25 17.05 8.89 10.55
C GLY A 25 15.64 8.88 9.96
N GLY A 26 14.61 8.73 10.79
CA GLY A 26 13.21 8.70 10.38
C GLY A 26 12.58 10.09 10.24
N ASN A 27 11.45 10.15 9.56
CA ASN A 27 10.64 11.36 9.39
C ASN A 27 9.52 11.44 10.43
N VAL A 28 9.76 12.22 11.49
CA VAL A 28 8.82 12.38 12.61
C VAL A 28 7.49 12.99 12.16
N ASP A 29 7.51 14.03 11.32
CA ASP A 29 6.28 14.70 10.87
C ASP A 29 5.38 13.73 10.10
N ARG A 30 5.96 12.89 9.22
CA ARG A 30 5.21 11.89 8.44
C ARG A 30 4.55 10.83 9.34
N VAL A 31 5.26 10.33 10.34
CA VAL A 31 4.73 9.33 11.27
C VAL A 31 3.62 9.93 12.13
N VAL A 32 3.79 11.16 12.62
CA VAL A 32 2.74 11.84 13.38
C VAL A 32 1.50 12.08 12.53
N ASP A 33 1.63 12.63 11.33
CA ASP A 33 0.49 12.91 10.45
C ASP A 33 -0.31 11.63 10.14
N ALA A 34 0.37 10.49 10.00
CA ALA A 34 -0.30 9.21 9.79
C ALA A 34 -0.93 8.61 11.04
N ASN A 35 -0.34 8.79 12.23
CA ASN A 35 -0.99 8.40 13.48
C ASN A 35 -2.29 9.22 13.69
N ILE A 36 -2.27 10.50 13.35
CA ILE A 36 -3.47 11.36 13.39
C ILE A 36 -4.52 10.86 12.40
N ALA A 37 -4.12 10.53 11.17
CA ALA A 37 -5.01 9.97 10.17
C ALA A 37 -5.60 8.61 10.61
N ALA A 38 -4.76 7.75 11.21
CA ALA A 38 -5.17 6.45 11.70
C ALA A 38 -6.17 6.56 12.85
N GLN A 39 -5.92 7.45 13.82
CA GLN A 39 -6.84 7.69 14.93
C GLN A 39 -8.19 8.23 14.47
N ARG A 40 -8.21 9.13 13.47
CA ARG A 40 -9.45 9.63 12.86
C ARG A 40 -10.24 8.57 12.10
N ALA A 41 -9.55 7.55 11.60
CA ALA A 41 -10.13 6.44 10.87
C ALA A 41 -10.42 5.21 11.74
N ASP A 42 -10.28 5.33 13.06
CA ASP A 42 -10.41 4.24 14.03
C ASP A 42 -9.48 3.03 13.72
N ILE A 43 -8.28 3.33 13.20
CA ILE A 43 -7.25 2.33 12.90
C ILE A 43 -6.23 2.35 14.03
N ASN A 44 -6.02 1.20 14.67
CA ASN A 44 -4.99 1.03 15.68
C ASN A 44 -3.58 1.00 15.03
N LEU A 45 -2.91 2.14 15.04
CA LEU A 45 -1.52 2.30 14.62
C LEU A 45 -0.70 2.85 15.80
N PRO A 46 0.07 2.02 16.51
CA PRO A 46 1.02 2.48 17.51
C PRO A 46 2.16 3.29 16.88
N PHE A 47 2.72 4.25 17.62
CA PHE A 47 3.81 5.10 17.12
C PHE A 47 5.03 4.29 16.68
N GLU A 48 5.42 3.29 17.47
CA GLU A 48 6.56 2.41 17.23
C GLU A 48 6.38 1.63 15.92
N ARG A 49 5.15 1.27 15.59
CA ARG A 49 4.80 0.59 14.35
C ARG A 49 4.89 1.54 13.16
N GLY A 50 4.37 2.75 13.30
CA GLY A 50 4.53 3.80 12.30
C GLY A 50 6.00 4.12 12.04
N ALA A 51 6.78 4.24 13.10
CA ALA A 51 8.23 4.44 13.03
C ALA A 51 8.93 3.29 12.28
N ALA A 52 8.62 2.03 12.60
CA ALA A 52 9.21 0.87 11.94
C ALA A 52 8.90 0.84 10.43
N ILE A 53 7.68 1.18 10.02
CA ILE A 53 7.31 1.24 8.60
C ILE A 53 8.05 2.39 7.89
N ASP A 54 8.18 3.56 8.53
CA ASP A 54 8.91 4.71 7.97
C ASP A 54 10.40 4.39 7.80
N LEU A 55 11.03 3.76 8.80
CA LEU A 55 12.43 3.31 8.73
C LEU A 55 12.64 2.21 7.67
N ALA A 56 11.61 1.41 7.36
CA ALA A 56 11.64 0.46 6.25
C ALA A 56 11.53 1.13 4.86
N GLY A 57 11.50 2.48 4.80
CA GLY A 57 11.40 3.24 3.55
C GLY A 57 10.02 3.21 2.92
N ARG A 58 8.96 2.94 3.71
CA ARG A 58 7.58 2.91 3.24
C ARG A 58 6.81 4.15 3.72
N TYR A 59 5.91 4.64 2.88
CA TYR A 59 5.08 5.81 3.20
C TYR A 59 3.91 5.41 4.10
N VAL A 60 4.12 5.57 5.41
CA VAL A 60 3.13 5.27 6.45
C VAL A 60 1.80 5.99 6.26
N LEU A 61 1.82 7.28 5.88
CA LEU A 61 0.62 8.07 5.66
C LEU A 61 -0.21 7.55 4.48
N GLU A 62 0.46 7.24 3.37
CA GLU A 62 -0.20 6.69 2.18
C GLU A 62 -0.85 5.34 2.48
N ALA A 63 -0.17 4.48 3.25
CA ALA A 63 -0.74 3.21 3.65
C ALA A 63 -2.02 3.38 4.49
N VAL A 64 -2.03 4.30 5.45
CA VAL A 64 -3.24 4.61 6.24
C VAL A 64 -4.36 5.12 5.34
N GLN A 65 -4.06 6.04 4.42
CA GLN A 65 -5.04 6.56 3.46
C GLN A 65 -5.61 5.45 2.58
N MET A 66 -4.77 4.56 2.05
CA MET A 66 -5.19 3.43 1.21
C MET A 66 -5.97 2.36 1.98
N SER A 67 -5.83 2.29 3.30
CA SER A 67 -6.64 1.42 4.16
C SER A 67 -8.08 1.93 4.29
N VAL A 68 -8.26 3.26 4.35
CA VAL A 68 -9.56 3.93 4.48
C VAL A 68 -10.26 4.03 3.13
N ASN A 69 -9.54 4.55 2.14
CA ASN A 69 -10.01 4.76 0.78
C ASN A 69 -9.18 3.88 -0.16
N PRO A 70 -9.70 2.70 -0.58
CA PRO A 70 -9.01 1.85 -1.53
C PRO A 70 -8.67 2.59 -2.82
N LYS A 71 -7.48 2.34 -3.35
CA LYS A 71 -7.01 2.91 -4.62
C LYS A 71 -7.33 1.94 -5.75
N VAL A 72 -7.80 2.45 -6.88
CA VAL A 72 -7.92 1.66 -8.11
C VAL A 72 -6.68 1.88 -8.95
N ILE A 73 -5.99 0.80 -9.27
CA ILE A 73 -4.87 0.78 -10.22
C ILE A 73 -5.30 0.02 -11.48
N GLU A 74 -4.75 0.41 -12.63
CA GLU A 74 -5.03 -0.26 -13.89
C GLU A 74 -3.75 -0.88 -14.44
N THR A 75 -3.88 -2.07 -15.03
CA THR A 75 -2.76 -2.66 -15.76
C THR A 75 -2.60 -1.98 -17.13
N PRO A 76 -1.39 -2.01 -17.72
CA PRO A 76 -1.26 -1.81 -19.16
C PRO A 76 -2.05 -2.91 -19.92
N PHE A 77 -2.21 -2.72 -21.23
CA PHE A 77 -2.76 -3.78 -22.07
C PHE A 77 -1.83 -4.99 -22.05
N ILE A 78 -2.36 -6.13 -21.63
CA ILE A 78 -1.66 -7.41 -21.61
C ILE A 78 -2.18 -8.21 -22.79
N THR A 79 -1.28 -8.67 -23.65
CA THR A 79 -1.60 -9.49 -24.81
C THR A 79 -1.20 -10.93 -24.55
N GLY A 80 -2.04 -11.86 -24.98
CA GLY A 80 -1.77 -13.29 -24.94
C GLY A 80 -2.39 -13.98 -26.15
N VAL A 81 -1.83 -15.11 -26.55
CA VAL A 81 -2.35 -15.93 -27.66
C VAL A 81 -2.84 -17.25 -27.09
N ALA A 82 -4.11 -17.59 -27.35
CA ALA A 82 -4.70 -18.87 -26.94
C ALA A 82 -4.22 -20.02 -27.83
N MET A 83 -4.46 -21.29 -27.43
CA MET A 83 -3.98 -22.46 -28.17
C MET A 83 -4.56 -22.57 -29.58
N ASN A 84 -5.75 -22.01 -29.79
CA ASN A 84 -6.39 -21.91 -31.10
C ASN A 84 -5.87 -20.76 -31.97
N GLY A 85 -4.81 -20.04 -31.54
CA GLY A 85 -4.14 -18.99 -32.31
C GLY A 85 -4.78 -17.61 -32.25
N ILE A 86 -5.82 -17.41 -31.42
CA ILE A 86 -6.49 -16.12 -31.26
C ILE A 86 -5.71 -15.24 -30.29
N GLU A 87 -5.38 -14.01 -30.71
CA GLU A 87 -4.80 -12.98 -29.84
C GLU A 87 -5.91 -12.30 -29.01
N VAL A 88 -5.72 -12.27 -27.70
CA VAL A 88 -6.61 -11.60 -26.75
C VAL A 88 -5.83 -10.47 -26.08
N LYS A 89 -6.46 -9.29 -26.00
CA LYS A 89 -5.95 -8.13 -25.27
C LYS A 89 -6.82 -7.88 -24.04
N ALA A 90 -6.21 -7.95 -22.87
CA ALA A 90 -6.89 -7.77 -21.60
C ALA A 90 -6.36 -6.53 -20.88
N LYS A 91 -7.27 -5.86 -20.17
CA LYS A 91 -6.97 -4.77 -19.24
C LYS A 91 -7.70 -5.05 -17.93
N ALA A 92 -6.99 -5.00 -16.80
CA ALA A 92 -7.57 -5.23 -15.49
C ALA A 92 -7.61 -3.93 -14.68
N ARG A 93 -8.72 -3.73 -13.96
CA ARG A 93 -8.86 -2.70 -12.91
C ARG A 93 -8.78 -3.40 -11.57
N ILE A 94 -7.75 -3.08 -10.80
CA ILE A 94 -7.44 -3.73 -9.53
C ILE A 94 -7.71 -2.73 -8.42
N THR A 95 -8.55 -3.09 -7.46
CA THR A 95 -8.76 -2.29 -6.25
C THR A 95 -7.81 -2.77 -5.16
N VAL A 96 -6.91 -1.90 -4.72
CA VAL A 96 -5.91 -2.20 -3.70
C VAL A 96 -6.31 -1.54 -2.39
N ARG A 97 -6.26 -2.33 -1.31
CA ARG A 97 -6.44 -1.86 0.07
C ARG A 97 -5.19 -2.23 0.87
N ALA A 98 -4.67 -1.28 1.64
CA ALA A 98 -3.55 -1.54 2.53
C ALA A 98 -4.01 -2.33 3.76
N ASN A 99 -3.22 -3.31 4.17
CA ASN A 99 -3.35 -3.93 5.47
C ASN A 99 -2.25 -3.41 6.41
N ILE A 100 -2.58 -2.45 7.26
CA ILE A 100 -1.64 -1.83 8.22
C ILE A 100 -1.04 -2.87 9.18
N SER A 101 -1.80 -3.92 9.51
CA SER A 101 -1.34 -4.99 10.41
C SER A 101 -0.25 -5.89 9.81
N ARG A 102 0.01 -5.81 8.50
CA ARG A 102 1.03 -6.61 7.81
C ARG A 102 1.81 -5.85 6.74
N LEU A 103 1.84 -4.52 6.81
CA LEU A 103 2.37 -3.68 5.73
C LEU A 103 3.85 -3.93 5.41
N VAL A 104 4.67 -4.26 6.41
CA VAL A 104 6.10 -4.57 6.21
C VAL A 104 6.21 -5.92 5.50
N GLY A 105 6.73 -5.90 4.27
CA GLY A 105 6.83 -7.09 3.41
C GLY A 105 5.65 -7.29 2.44
N CYS A 106 4.68 -6.39 2.41
CA CYS A 106 3.62 -6.43 1.37
C CYS A 106 4.17 -6.13 -0.03
N ALA A 107 3.46 -6.63 -1.05
CA ALA A 107 3.72 -6.34 -2.45
C ALA A 107 3.48 -4.86 -2.77
N GLY A 108 4.38 -4.25 -3.52
CA GLY A 108 4.17 -2.91 -4.09
C GLY A 108 3.25 -2.96 -5.30
N GLU A 109 2.80 -1.78 -5.78
CA GLU A 109 1.91 -1.69 -6.94
C GLU A 109 2.49 -2.40 -8.18
N GLU A 110 3.77 -2.20 -8.48
CA GLU A 110 4.46 -2.88 -9.59
C GLU A 110 4.41 -4.40 -9.45
N THR A 111 4.64 -4.92 -8.25
CA THR A 111 4.57 -6.36 -7.97
C THR A 111 3.16 -6.90 -8.14
N ILE A 112 2.14 -6.14 -7.72
CA ILE A 112 0.73 -6.51 -7.91
C ILE A 112 0.39 -6.56 -9.40
N ILE A 113 0.78 -5.54 -10.17
CA ILE A 113 0.55 -5.48 -11.62
C ILE A 113 1.25 -6.65 -12.33
N ALA A 114 2.50 -6.93 -11.97
CA ALA A 114 3.25 -8.05 -12.56
C ALA A 114 2.58 -9.40 -12.28
N ARG A 115 2.12 -9.65 -11.05
CA ARG A 115 1.45 -10.90 -10.68
C ARG A 115 0.09 -11.07 -11.35
N VAL A 116 -0.69 -9.99 -11.46
CA VAL A 116 -1.94 -10.01 -12.21
C VAL A 116 -1.66 -10.24 -13.70
N GLY A 117 -0.61 -9.62 -14.25
CA GLY A 117 -0.17 -9.83 -15.62
C GLY A 117 0.22 -11.28 -15.91
N GLU A 118 1.03 -11.89 -15.06
CA GLU A 118 1.40 -13.31 -15.11
C GLU A 118 0.15 -14.21 -15.14
N GLY A 119 -0.81 -13.95 -14.25
CA GLY A 119 -2.06 -14.70 -14.20
C GLY A 119 -2.90 -14.58 -15.47
N ILE A 120 -3.01 -13.37 -16.03
CA ILE A 120 -3.76 -13.12 -17.27
C ILE A 120 -3.10 -13.85 -18.45
N VAL A 121 -1.79 -13.73 -18.63
CA VAL A 121 -1.07 -14.38 -19.73
C VAL A 121 -1.17 -15.90 -19.62
N SER A 122 -0.97 -16.45 -18.43
CA SER A 122 -1.07 -17.90 -18.19
C SER A 122 -2.48 -18.44 -18.49
N THR A 123 -3.51 -17.70 -18.10
CA THR A 123 -4.91 -18.08 -18.36
C THR A 123 -5.25 -18.03 -19.85
N ILE A 124 -4.80 -17.01 -20.57
CA ILE A 124 -5.02 -16.91 -22.02
C ILE A 124 -4.27 -18.02 -22.75
N GLY A 125 -2.99 -18.24 -22.44
CA GLY A 125 -2.14 -19.24 -23.12
C GLY A 125 -2.56 -20.69 -22.88
N SER A 126 -3.24 -20.98 -21.76
CA SER A 126 -3.77 -22.31 -21.46
C SER A 126 -5.18 -22.55 -21.99
N SER A 127 -5.83 -21.56 -22.60
CA SER A 127 -7.18 -21.69 -23.13
C SER A 127 -7.19 -22.45 -24.47
N GLU A 128 -7.92 -23.58 -24.52
CA GLU A 128 -8.11 -24.38 -25.73
C GLU A 128 -9.02 -23.70 -26.76
N HIS A 129 -10.04 -22.99 -26.29
CA HIS A 129 -11.03 -22.32 -27.12
C HIS A 129 -11.41 -20.95 -26.55
N HIS A 130 -11.33 -19.92 -27.39
CA HIS A 130 -11.97 -18.64 -27.13
C HIS A 130 -13.24 -18.56 -27.99
N THR A 131 -14.40 -18.75 -27.37
CA THR A 131 -15.71 -18.49 -27.98
C THR A 131 -16.24 -17.18 -27.41
N VAL A 132 -16.66 -16.28 -28.30
CA VAL A 132 -17.36 -15.03 -27.96
C VAL A 132 -18.80 -15.34 -27.59
#